data_AF-A0A1B6ENJ2-F1
#
_entry.id   AF-A0A1B6ENJ2-F1
#
_cell.length_a   1.000
_cell.length_b   1.000
_cell.length_c   1.000
_cell.angle_alpha   90.00
_cell.angle_beta   90.00
_cell.angle_gamma   90.00
#
_symmetry.space_group_name_H-M   'P 1'
#
loop_
_entity.id
_entity.type
_entity.pdbx_description
1 polymer ?
#
loop_
_entity_poly.entity_id
_entity_poly.type
_entity_poly.pdbx_seq_one_letter_code
_entity_poly.pdbx_strand_id
1 'polypeptide(L)'
;YNITEPKLSDKLQEIKKKLENEFGLSKRARAFQTAMNYRFRPEALKTIVGVMTSGCYKPFLPLQALRIFGHQFNLLNSGVVMNLVTPLNDLSLDGKDEKAAANVVGFDSSAVYTQGEAKRKVLRGDEEALHTLKYTNDNCIYLALGTRGAVFSSSNFIKGKPNLRKNFLHVLSNKITDSLTSEEQVADCRCELERGMSAITRCKITSRQEKEPLARNVKGVKG
;
A
#
# COMPACT_ATOMS: atom_id res chain seq x y z
N TYR A 1 17.27 16.05 37.75
CA TYR A 1 17.04 15.41 36.44
C TYR A 1 18.00 14.23 36.31
N ASN A 2 17.56 13.02 36.68
CA ASN A 2 18.40 11.83 36.53
C ASN A 2 18.24 11.30 35.11
N ILE A 3 19.19 11.65 34.24
CA ILE A 3 19.36 11.01 32.94
C ILE A 3 20.09 9.70 33.23
N THR A 4 19.33 8.62 33.41
CA THR A 4 19.91 7.28 33.49
C THR A 4 20.50 6.95 32.12
N GLU A 5 21.83 6.82 32.03
CA GLU A 5 22.47 6.37 30.81
C GLU A 5 21.89 5.03 30.35
N PRO A 6 21.55 4.87 29.06
CA PRO A 6 20.98 3.62 28.56
C PRO A 6 21.99 2.49 28.77
N LYS A 7 21.53 1.41 29.41
CA LYS A 7 22.37 0.25 29.70
C LYS A 7 22.94 -0.29 28.39
N LEU A 8 24.20 -0.75 28.41
CA LEU A 8 24.86 -1.33 27.23
C LEU A 8 24.02 -2.45 26.57
N SER A 9 23.27 -3.21 27.37
CA SER A 9 22.29 -4.21 26.93
C SER A 9 21.22 -3.63 26.00
N ASP A 10 20.68 -2.46 26.31
CA ASP A 10 19.61 -1.82 25.54
C ASP A 10 20.14 -1.37 24.17
N LYS A 11 21.37 -0.81 24.14
CA LYS A 11 22.06 -0.46 22.89
C LYS A 11 22.34 -1.68 22.02
N LEU A 12 22.79 -2.79 22.61
CA LEU A 12 23.03 -4.05 21.91
C LEU A 12 21.75 -4.62 21.30
N GLN A 13 20.64 -4.59 22.04
CA GLN A 13 19.33 -5.03 21.54
C GLN A 13 18.83 -4.14 20.39
N GLU A 14 19.05 -2.82 20.47
CA GLU A 14 18.68 -1.90 19.38
C GLU A 14 19.50 -2.18 18.10
N ILE A 15 20.81 -2.39 18.23
CA ILE A 15 21.68 -2.73 17.10
C ILE A 15 21.25 -4.07 16.48
N LYS A 16 21.00 -5.09 17.31
CA LYS A 16 20.49 -6.39 16.85
C LYS A 16 19.21 -6.22 16.06
N LYS A 17 18.25 -5.45 16.57
CA LYS A 17 16.97 -5.19 15.90
C LYS A 17 17.15 -4.48 14.56
N LYS A 18 18.05 -3.49 14.49
CA LYS A 18 18.40 -2.79 13.24
C LYS A 18 18.97 -3.77 12.21
N LEU A 19 19.95 -4.58 12.61
CA LEU A 19 20.55 -5.59 11.73
C LEU A 19 19.53 -6.65 11.27
N GLU A 20 18.69 -7.16 12.17
CA GLU A 20 17.64 -8.12 11.81
C GLU A 20 16.65 -7.54 10.79
N ASN A 21 16.32 -6.24 10.88
CA ASN A 21 15.48 -5.58 9.87
C ASN A 21 16.22 -5.42 8.54
N GLU A 22 17.49 -5.01 8.57
CA GLU A 22 18.33 -4.84 7.37
C GLU A 22 18.48 -6.13 6.58
N PHE A 23 18.75 -7.24 7.27
CA PHE A 23 18.88 -8.56 6.65
C PHE A 23 17.54 -9.25 6.39
N GLY A 24 16.41 -8.63 6.74
CA GLY A 24 15.07 -9.20 6.54
C GLY A 24 14.76 -10.40 7.46
N LEU A 25 15.50 -10.54 8.56
CA LEU A 25 15.35 -11.62 9.53
C LEU A 25 14.26 -11.34 10.58
N SER A 26 13.82 -10.09 10.71
CA SER A 26 12.75 -9.75 11.63
C SER A 26 11.44 -10.44 11.26
N LYS A 27 10.60 -10.74 12.26
CA LYS A 27 9.28 -11.38 12.05
C LYS A 27 8.43 -10.65 11.02
N ARG A 28 8.48 -9.30 11.03
CA ARG A 28 7.77 -8.45 10.08
C ARG A 28 8.32 -8.61 8.67
N ALA A 29 9.64 -8.51 8.50
CA ALA A 29 10.28 -8.67 7.20
C ALA A 29 10.00 -10.05 6.59
N ARG A 30 10.05 -11.11 7.41
CA ARG A 30 9.68 -12.47 6.97
C ARG A 30 8.22 -12.57 6.56
N ALA A 31 7.29 -11.96 7.30
CA ALA A 31 5.86 -11.95 6.93
C ALA A 31 5.64 -11.25 5.58
N PHE A 32 6.29 -10.10 5.38
CA PHE A 32 6.28 -9.39 4.10
C PHE A 32 6.89 -10.23 2.97
N GLN A 33 8.04 -10.85 3.21
CA GLN A 33 8.71 -11.71 2.23
C GLN A 33 7.83 -12.92 1.85
N THR A 34 7.17 -13.55 2.83
CA THR A 34 6.22 -14.63 2.58
C THR A 34 5.04 -14.15 1.73
N ALA A 35 4.48 -12.98 2.03
CA ALA A 35 3.38 -12.41 1.25
C ALA A 35 3.80 -12.08 -0.19
N MET A 36 4.97 -11.48 -0.38
CA MET A 36 5.50 -11.15 -1.72
C MET A 36 5.85 -12.38 -2.55
N ASN A 37 6.23 -13.48 -1.89
CA ASN A 37 6.51 -14.75 -2.54
C ASN A 37 5.27 -15.67 -2.62
N TYR A 38 4.09 -15.16 -2.27
CA TYR A 38 2.87 -15.96 -2.31
C TYR A 38 2.56 -16.42 -3.74
N ARG A 39 2.19 -17.69 -3.86
CA ARG A 39 1.85 -18.30 -5.16
C ARG A 39 0.41 -18.01 -5.51
N PHE A 40 0.19 -16.85 -6.11
CA PHE A 40 -1.10 -16.54 -6.70
C PHE A 40 -1.41 -17.51 -7.83
N ARG A 41 -2.71 -17.83 -7.97
CA ARG A 41 -3.21 -18.55 -9.14
C ARG A 41 -2.83 -17.78 -10.43
N PRO A 42 -2.39 -18.46 -11.50
CA PRO A 42 -2.17 -17.83 -12.81
C PRO A 42 -3.41 -17.07 -13.28
N GLU A 43 -3.21 -15.95 -13.98
CA GLU A 43 -4.25 -15.08 -14.56
C GLU A 43 -5.27 -14.47 -13.58
N ALA A 44 -5.17 -14.76 -12.28
CA ALA A 44 -6.01 -14.10 -11.29
C ALA A 44 -5.63 -12.62 -11.14
N LEU A 45 -6.59 -11.80 -10.70
CA LEU A 45 -6.32 -10.48 -10.13
C LEU A 45 -5.72 -10.67 -8.73
N LYS A 46 -4.61 -10.00 -8.45
CA LYS A 46 -3.77 -10.29 -7.28
C LYS A 46 -3.59 -9.04 -6.44
N THR A 47 -3.93 -9.13 -5.17
CA THR A 47 -3.59 -8.09 -4.20
C THR A 47 -3.00 -8.69 -2.94
N ILE A 48 -2.11 -7.92 -2.31
CA ILE A 48 -1.66 -8.15 -0.94
C ILE A 48 -2.13 -6.94 -0.14
N VAL A 49 -2.72 -7.20 1.04
CA VAL A 49 -3.12 -6.14 1.97
C VAL A 49 -2.26 -6.25 3.22
N GLY A 50 -1.29 -5.35 3.35
CA GLY A 50 -0.47 -5.23 4.56
C GLY A 50 -1.20 -4.43 5.62
N VAL A 51 -1.37 -4.98 6.83
CA VAL A 51 -1.94 -4.26 7.98
C VAL A 51 -0.88 -4.13 9.05
N MET A 52 -0.57 -2.89 9.43
CA MET A 52 0.56 -2.56 10.29
C MET A 52 0.14 -1.73 11.49
N THR A 53 0.81 -1.99 12.63
CA THR A 53 0.63 -1.24 13.88
C THR A 53 1.67 -0.11 14.04
N SER A 54 2.66 -0.04 13.16
CA SER A 54 3.68 0.99 13.11
C SER A 54 4.24 1.09 11.69
N GLY A 55 4.78 2.24 11.30
CA GLY A 55 5.52 2.39 10.06
C GLY A 55 6.68 1.40 9.91
N CYS A 56 7.16 1.25 8.68
CA CYS A 56 8.31 0.43 8.36
C CYS A 56 9.62 1.10 8.79
N TYR A 57 10.58 0.27 9.17
CA TYR A 57 11.90 0.76 9.55
C TYR A 57 12.55 1.44 8.35
N LYS A 58 13.03 2.67 8.59
CA LYS A 58 13.87 3.39 7.64
C LYS A 58 15.18 2.60 7.48
N PRO A 59 15.65 2.44 6.23
CA PRO A 59 16.90 1.74 5.98
C PRO A 59 18.05 2.59 6.53
N PHE A 60 18.94 1.97 7.27
CA PHE A 60 20.24 2.50 7.64
C PHE A 60 21.30 2.12 6.60
N LEU A 61 21.13 0.98 5.93
CA LEU A 61 21.99 0.51 4.85
C LEU A 61 21.24 0.43 3.51
N PRO A 62 21.94 0.56 2.36
CA PRO A 62 21.31 0.49 1.04
C PRO A 62 20.75 -0.91 0.70
N LEU A 63 21.15 -1.94 1.44
CA LEU A 63 20.74 -3.33 1.19
C LEU A 63 19.23 -3.53 1.31
N GLN A 64 18.59 -2.93 2.33
CA GLN A 64 17.14 -3.01 2.46
C GLN A 64 16.44 -2.30 1.30
N ALA A 65 16.93 -1.14 0.87
CA ALA A 65 16.37 -0.40 -0.26
C ALA A 65 16.44 -1.21 -1.57
N LEU A 66 17.60 -1.83 -1.86
CA LEU A 66 17.77 -2.70 -3.03
C LEU A 66 16.80 -3.90 -3.00
N ARG A 67 16.61 -4.52 -1.83
CA ARG A 67 15.66 -5.62 -1.68
C ARG A 67 14.23 -5.18 -1.95
N ILE A 68 13.81 -4.03 -1.41
CA ILE A 68 12.46 -3.49 -1.63
C ILE A 68 12.25 -3.14 -3.09
N PHE A 69 13.24 -2.51 -3.73
CA PHE A 69 13.18 -2.23 -5.17
C PHE A 69 13.02 -3.51 -5.99
N GLY A 70 13.80 -4.56 -5.68
CA GLY A 70 13.66 -5.87 -6.32
C GLY A 70 12.26 -6.48 -6.11
N HIS A 71 11.71 -6.37 -4.90
CA HIS A 71 10.34 -6.82 -4.63
C HIS A 71 9.30 -6.00 -5.39
N GLN A 72 9.39 -4.68 -5.39
CA GLN A 72 8.50 -3.79 -6.14
C GLN A 72 8.49 -4.16 -7.62
N PHE A 73 9.67 -4.32 -8.22
CA PHE A 73 9.81 -4.70 -9.62
C PHE A 73 9.16 -6.06 -9.91
N ASN A 74 9.35 -7.06 -9.04
CA ASN A 74 8.74 -8.38 -9.18
C ASN A 74 7.21 -8.34 -9.03
N LEU A 75 6.67 -7.57 -8.07
CA LEU A 75 5.23 -7.40 -7.88
C LEU A 75 4.59 -6.70 -9.08
N LEU A 76 5.20 -5.61 -9.56
CA LEU A 76 4.77 -4.91 -10.77
C LEU A 76 4.77 -5.84 -11.98
N ASN A 77 5.84 -6.61 -12.19
CA ASN A 77 5.91 -7.54 -13.31
C ASN A 77 4.90 -8.68 -13.21
N SER A 78 4.53 -9.11 -12.00
CA SER A 78 3.56 -10.20 -11.81
C SER A 78 2.10 -9.73 -11.71
N GLY A 79 1.86 -8.42 -11.79
CA GLY A 79 0.53 -7.83 -11.71
C GLY A 79 -0.06 -7.82 -10.30
N VAL A 80 0.79 -7.91 -9.26
CA VAL A 80 0.35 -7.87 -7.86
C VAL A 80 0.27 -6.43 -7.37
N VAL A 81 -0.88 -6.07 -6.83
CA VAL A 81 -1.13 -4.74 -6.24
C VAL A 81 -0.97 -4.80 -4.72
N MET A 82 -0.07 -3.98 -4.15
CA MET A 82 0.15 -3.93 -2.69
C MET A 82 -0.62 -2.77 -2.06
N ASN A 83 -1.62 -3.08 -1.24
CA ASN A 83 -2.33 -2.12 -0.42
C ASN A 83 -1.80 -2.13 1.01
N LEU A 84 -1.73 -0.96 1.66
CA LEU A 84 -1.16 -0.82 2.99
C LEU A 84 -2.09 -0.07 3.94
N VAL A 85 -2.40 -0.66 5.08
CA VAL A 85 -3.08 -0.01 6.20
C VAL A 85 -2.06 0.21 7.30
N THR A 86 -1.70 1.47 7.57
CA THR A 86 -0.59 1.82 8.48
C THR A 86 -0.93 3.09 9.27
N PRO A 87 -0.40 3.27 10.49
CA PRO A 87 -0.62 4.51 11.23
C PRO A 87 0.13 5.67 10.57
N LEU A 88 -0.59 6.74 10.26
CA LEU A 88 -0.07 8.00 9.72
C LEU A 88 -0.37 9.10 10.74
N ASN A 89 0.51 9.24 11.73
CA ASN A 89 0.26 10.11 12.89
C ASN A 89 0.55 11.59 12.60
N ASP A 90 1.37 11.86 11.59
CA ASP A 90 1.78 13.19 11.11
C ASP A 90 1.10 13.57 9.79
N LEU A 91 0.01 12.87 9.44
CA LEU A 91 -0.78 13.14 8.25
C LEU A 91 -1.38 14.55 8.32
N SER A 92 -1.08 15.38 7.33
CA SER A 92 -1.60 16.74 7.22
C SER A 92 -1.79 17.14 5.76
N LEU A 93 -2.58 18.19 5.54
CA LEU A 93 -2.83 18.81 4.23
C LEU A 93 -2.44 20.28 4.32
N ASP A 94 -1.44 20.71 3.55
CA ASP A 94 -0.98 22.09 3.55
C ASP A 94 -2.11 23.07 3.22
N GLY A 95 -2.20 24.15 4.02
CA GLY A 95 -3.23 25.17 3.87
C GLY A 95 -4.64 24.72 4.26
N LYS A 96 -4.83 23.49 4.77
CA LYS A 96 -6.11 22.98 5.28
C LYS A 96 -6.04 22.74 6.79
N ASP A 97 -7.21 22.66 7.42
CA ASP A 97 -7.33 22.42 8.86
C ASP A 97 -7.09 20.94 9.22
N GLU A 98 -6.85 20.66 10.50
CA GLU A 98 -6.67 19.29 11.01
C GLU A 98 -7.89 18.39 10.73
N LYS A 99 -9.09 18.98 10.62
CA LYS A 99 -10.32 18.23 10.31
C LYS A 99 -10.29 17.69 8.89
N ALA A 100 -9.75 18.43 7.92
CA ALA A 100 -9.56 17.95 6.56
C ALA A 100 -8.63 16.73 6.54
N ALA A 101 -7.50 16.78 7.26
CA ALA A 101 -6.57 15.66 7.38
C ALA A 101 -7.21 14.44 8.09
N ALA A 102 -8.03 14.67 9.11
CA ALA A 102 -8.77 13.61 9.81
C ALA A 102 -9.85 12.94 8.93
N ASN A 103 -10.33 13.63 7.89
CA ASN A 103 -11.26 13.10 6.90
C ASN A 103 -10.60 12.28 5.79
N VAL A 104 -9.26 12.23 5.72
CA VAL A 104 -8.54 11.37 4.78
C VAL A 104 -8.70 9.90 5.19
N VAL A 105 -9.13 9.07 4.25
CA VAL A 105 -9.17 7.61 4.40
C VAL A 105 -7.84 7.00 3.95
N GLY A 106 -7.36 7.43 2.79
CA GLY A 106 -6.13 6.94 2.19
C GLY A 106 -5.74 7.74 0.95
N PHE A 107 -4.70 7.31 0.26
CA PHE A 107 -4.20 7.92 -0.96
C PHE A 107 -3.43 6.88 -1.78
N ASP A 108 -3.33 7.12 -3.09
CA ASP A 108 -2.42 6.39 -3.97
C ASP A 108 -1.47 7.36 -4.68
N SER A 109 -0.82 6.93 -5.76
CA SER A 109 0.08 7.77 -6.55
C SER A 109 -0.62 8.90 -7.30
N SER A 110 -1.96 8.89 -7.36
CA SER A 110 -2.75 9.75 -8.24
C SER A 110 -3.69 10.69 -7.47
N ALA A 111 -4.28 10.25 -6.36
CA ALA A 111 -5.22 11.09 -5.61
C ALA A 111 -5.32 10.74 -4.11
N VAL A 112 -5.90 11.67 -3.35
CA VAL A 112 -6.31 11.48 -1.94
C VAL A 112 -7.78 11.10 -1.86
N TYR A 113 -8.10 10.08 -1.07
CA TYR A 113 -9.45 9.57 -0.86
C TYR A 113 -9.97 9.95 0.53
N THR A 114 -11.21 10.43 0.60
CA THR A 114 -11.80 10.97 1.85
C THR A 114 -13.08 10.26 2.26
N GLN A 115 -13.52 10.48 3.51
CA GLN A 115 -14.77 9.95 4.05
C GLN A 115 -16.01 10.28 3.19
N GLY A 116 -15.98 11.39 2.44
CA GLY A 116 -17.09 11.83 1.57
C GLY A 116 -17.33 10.92 0.36
N GLU A 117 -16.36 10.08 0.02
CA GLU A 117 -16.46 9.18 -1.14
C GLU A 117 -17.17 7.86 -0.85
N ALA A 118 -17.45 7.56 0.43
CA ALA A 118 -18.07 6.29 0.83
C ALA A 118 -19.44 6.01 0.17
N LYS A 119 -20.14 7.07 -0.25
CA LYS A 119 -21.45 6.96 -0.93
C LYS A 119 -21.34 6.97 -2.45
N ARG A 120 -20.15 7.17 -3.02
CA ARG A 120 -19.94 7.25 -4.47
C ARG A 120 -19.80 5.85 -5.05
N LYS A 121 -20.39 5.63 -6.23
CA LYS A 121 -20.23 4.39 -7.00
C LYS A 121 -18.82 4.25 -7.58
N VAL A 122 -18.22 5.38 -7.95
CA VAL A 122 -16.86 5.47 -8.50
C VAL A 122 -16.09 6.47 -7.65
N LEU A 123 -14.92 6.04 -7.16
CA LEU A 123 -14.00 6.90 -6.43
C LEU A 123 -13.38 7.88 -7.42
N ARG A 124 -13.37 9.17 -7.07
CA ARG A 124 -12.72 10.20 -7.90
C ARG A 124 -11.37 10.58 -7.32
N GLY A 125 -11.26 10.54 -5.99
CA GLY A 125 -10.15 11.14 -5.28
C GLY A 125 -10.10 12.66 -5.45
N ASP A 126 -9.17 13.27 -4.73
CA ASP A 126 -8.80 14.68 -4.81
C ASP A 126 -7.31 14.74 -5.19
N GLU A 127 -7.03 15.07 -6.45
CA GLU A 127 -5.67 15.20 -7.00
C GLU A 127 -4.96 16.44 -6.44
N GLU A 128 -5.69 17.53 -6.22
CA GLU A 128 -5.13 18.76 -5.64
C GLU A 128 -4.69 18.54 -4.18
N ALA A 129 -5.48 17.79 -3.41
CA ALA A 129 -5.11 17.39 -2.06
C ALA A 129 -3.84 16.51 -2.04
N LEU A 130 -3.54 15.74 -3.10
CA LEU A 130 -2.32 14.94 -3.15
C LEU A 130 -1.06 15.82 -3.14
N HIS A 131 -1.08 16.96 -3.84
CA HIS A 131 0.05 17.89 -3.90
C HIS A 131 0.32 18.60 -2.57
N THR A 132 -0.67 18.67 -1.70
CA THR A 132 -0.58 19.30 -0.37
C THR A 132 -0.45 18.28 0.76
N LEU A 133 -0.45 16.98 0.44
CA LEU A 133 -0.40 15.91 1.43
C LEU A 133 1.01 15.77 2.03
N LYS A 134 1.08 15.89 3.36
CA LYS A 134 2.29 15.66 4.15
C LYS A 134 2.13 14.46 5.05
N TYR A 135 3.13 13.59 5.05
CA TYR A 135 3.23 12.41 5.90
C TYR A 135 4.68 11.92 5.96
N THR A 136 5.03 11.19 7.01
CA THR A 136 6.32 10.50 7.08
C THR A 136 6.31 9.31 6.14
N ASN A 137 7.06 9.43 5.04
CA ASN A 137 7.24 8.33 4.11
C ASN A 137 8.16 7.25 4.69
N ASP A 138 7.88 6.00 4.33
CA ASP A 138 8.71 4.84 4.65
C ASP A 138 8.73 3.84 3.50
N ASN A 139 9.57 2.83 3.65
CA ASN A 139 9.80 1.79 2.66
C ASN A 139 8.54 0.99 2.27
N CYS A 140 7.59 0.82 3.17
CA CYS A 140 6.36 0.07 2.91
C CYS A 140 5.32 0.94 2.20
N ILE A 141 5.25 2.22 2.56
CA ILE A 141 4.46 3.21 1.81
C ILE A 141 4.99 3.30 0.38
N TYR A 142 6.31 3.46 0.20
CA TYR A 142 6.95 3.48 -1.11
C TYR A 142 6.60 2.23 -1.94
N LEU A 143 6.65 1.04 -1.34
CA LEU A 143 6.29 -0.19 -2.02
C LEU A 143 4.82 -0.24 -2.44
N ALA A 144 3.90 0.18 -1.57
CA ALA A 144 2.46 0.17 -1.85
C ALA A 144 2.13 1.09 -3.03
N LEU A 145 2.55 2.36 -2.96
CA LEU A 145 2.38 3.34 -4.03
C LEU A 145 3.07 2.90 -5.33
N GLY A 146 4.23 2.28 -5.19
CA GLY A 146 5.03 1.76 -6.28
C GLY A 146 4.46 0.54 -7.00
N THR A 147 3.35 -0.04 -6.52
CA THR A 147 2.68 -1.20 -7.14
C THR A 147 1.23 -0.89 -7.51
N ARG A 148 0.90 0.39 -7.72
CA ARG A 148 -0.46 0.90 -8.01
C ARG A 148 -1.49 0.63 -6.90
N GLY A 149 -1.02 0.28 -5.70
CA GLY A 149 -1.89 0.15 -4.55
C GLY A 149 -2.06 1.47 -3.82
N ALA A 150 -2.82 1.44 -2.74
CA ALA A 150 -3.12 2.59 -1.91
C ALA A 150 -2.61 2.41 -0.48
N VAL A 151 -2.36 3.54 0.18
CA VAL A 151 -2.05 3.63 1.60
C VAL A 151 -3.26 4.17 2.35
N PHE A 152 -3.64 3.53 3.44
CA PHE A 152 -4.81 3.86 4.25
C PHE A 152 -4.38 4.19 5.68
N SER A 153 -4.93 5.29 6.24
CA SER A 153 -4.59 5.78 7.57
C SER A 153 -5.33 5.00 8.66
N SER A 154 -4.64 4.05 9.29
CA SER A 154 -5.22 3.32 10.44
C SER A 154 -5.45 4.25 11.63
N SER A 155 -4.65 5.31 11.77
CA SER A 155 -4.81 6.36 12.79
C SER A 155 -6.16 7.06 12.66
N ASN A 156 -6.56 7.44 11.43
CA ASN A 156 -7.85 8.08 11.18
C ASN A 156 -9.03 7.11 11.37
N PHE A 157 -8.86 5.85 10.98
CA PHE A 157 -9.86 4.81 11.26
C PHE A 157 -10.11 4.64 12.76
N ILE A 158 -9.06 4.50 13.57
CA ILE A 158 -9.17 4.29 15.02
C ILE A 158 -9.80 5.51 15.71
N LYS A 159 -9.41 6.73 15.34
CA LYS A 159 -9.96 7.98 15.91
C LYS A 159 -11.40 8.27 15.45
N GLY A 160 -11.82 7.70 14.32
CA GLY A 160 -13.14 7.95 13.74
C GLY A 160 -14.30 7.42 14.59
N LYS A 161 -15.42 8.16 14.58
CA LYS A 161 -16.73 7.69 15.11
C LYS A 161 -17.23 6.46 14.33
N PRO A 162 -18.16 5.65 14.86
CA PRO A 162 -18.64 4.43 14.19
C PRO A 162 -19.08 4.62 12.72
N ASN A 163 -19.81 5.70 12.42
CA ASN A 163 -20.21 6.01 11.04
C ASN A 163 -19.02 6.32 10.12
N LEU A 164 -17.99 7.00 10.63
CA LEU A 164 -16.76 7.29 9.87
C LEU A 164 -15.92 6.02 9.68
N ARG A 165 -15.90 5.11 10.66
CA ARG A 165 -15.26 3.79 10.50
C ARG A 165 -15.93 2.97 9.41
N LYS A 166 -17.27 2.99 9.34
CA LYS A 166 -18.02 2.33 8.26
C LYS A 166 -17.69 2.95 6.90
N ASN A 167 -17.70 4.28 6.80
CA ASN A 167 -17.35 4.99 5.57
C ASN A 167 -15.92 4.69 5.12
N PHE A 168 -14.96 4.67 6.06
CA PHE A 168 -13.58 4.27 5.81
C PHE A 168 -13.51 2.88 5.17
N LEU A 169 -14.21 1.89 5.73
CA LEU A 169 -14.22 0.52 5.18
C LEU A 169 -14.84 0.48 3.78
N HIS A 170 -15.87 1.28 3.50
CA HIS A 170 -16.44 1.39 2.16
C HIS A 170 -15.44 1.95 1.15
N VAL A 171 -14.78 3.05 1.48
CA VAL A 171 -13.78 3.68 0.60
C VAL A 171 -12.59 2.74 0.40
N LEU A 172 -12.07 2.13 1.47
CA LEU A 172 -10.97 1.16 1.39
C LEU A 172 -11.34 -0.01 0.49
N SER A 173 -12.51 -0.62 0.70
CA SER A 173 -12.93 -1.78 -0.08
C SER A 173 -13.11 -1.42 -1.56
N ASN A 174 -13.80 -0.31 -1.84
CA ASN A 174 -13.99 0.18 -3.20
C ASN A 174 -12.66 0.46 -3.87
N LYS A 175 -11.68 1.03 -3.15
CA LYS A 175 -10.38 1.35 -3.75
C LYS A 175 -9.56 0.11 -4.07
N ILE A 176 -9.59 -0.90 -3.20
CA ILE A 176 -8.94 -2.19 -3.47
C ILE A 176 -9.58 -2.83 -4.71
N THR A 177 -10.91 -2.87 -4.79
CA THR A 177 -11.61 -3.41 -5.95
C THR A 177 -11.29 -2.64 -7.23
N ASP A 178 -11.29 -1.31 -7.17
CA ASP A 178 -10.95 -0.42 -8.28
C ASP A 178 -9.52 -0.68 -8.78
N SER A 179 -8.54 -0.76 -7.87
CA SER A 179 -7.14 -1.05 -8.22
C SER A 179 -6.93 -2.40 -8.93
N LEU A 180 -7.87 -3.35 -8.74
CA LEU A 180 -7.84 -4.67 -9.36
C LEU A 180 -8.62 -4.74 -10.67
N THR A 181 -9.65 -3.90 -10.84
CA THR A 181 -10.63 -4.08 -11.92
C THR A 181 -10.61 -2.98 -12.97
N SER A 182 -9.98 -1.84 -12.67
CA SER A 182 -9.86 -0.66 -13.55
C SER A 182 -9.06 -0.91 -14.82
N GLU A 183 -8.24 -1.97 -14.88
CA GLU A 183 -7.40 -2.28 -16.03
C GLU A 183 -7.65 -3.70 -16.56
N GLU A 184 -7.50 -3.86 -17.87
CA GLU A 184 -7.24 -5.13 -18.51
C GLU A 184 -5.75 -5.39 -18.54
N GLN A 185 -5.35 -6.59 -18.10
CA GLN A 185 -3.96 -7.01 -18.04
C GLN A 185 -3.75 -8.17 -18.99
N VAL A 186 -2.74 -8.08 -19.85
CA VAL A 186 -2.27 -9.19 -20.66
C VAL A 186 -1.04 -9.78 -20.00
N ALA A 187 -1.06 -11.10 -19.78
CA ALA A 187 0.02 -11.82 -19.13
C ALA A 187 0.65 -12.84 -20.09
N ASP A 188 1.98 -12.88 -20.15
CA ASP A 188 2.73 -14.01 -20.71
C ASP A 188 3.05 -14.97 -19.56
N CYS A 189 2.48 -16.18 -19.60
CA CYS A 189 2.65 -17.20 -18.57
C CYS A 189 3.52 -18.34 -19.10
N ARG A 190 4.55 -18.71 -18.32
CA ARG A 190 5.46 -19.81 -18.62
C ARG A 190 5.50 -20.82 -17.49
N CYS A 191 5.72 -22.08 -17.86
CA CYS A 191 6.01 -23.13 -16.90
C CYS A 191 7.52 -23.14 -16.63
N GLU A 192 7.89 -23.00 -15.36
CA GLU A 192 9.27 -23.05 -14.89
C GLU A 192 9.44 -24.18 -13.88
N LEU A 193 10.64 -24.75 -13.80
CA LEU A 193 10.99 -25.68 -12.73
C LEU A 193 11.50 -24.90 -11.52
N GLU A 194 10.72 -24.93 -10.45
CA GLU A 194 11.17 -24.43 -9.16
C GLU A 194 12.13 -25.44 -8.53
N ARG A 195 13.35 -24.97 -8.22
CA ARG A 195 14.42 -25.79 -7.64
C ARG A 195 14.68 -27.09 -8.41
N GLY A 196 14.42 -27.10 -9.72
CA GLY A 196 14.59 -28.27 -10.60
C GLY A 196 13.62 -29.43 -10.36
N MET A 197 12.63 -29.30 -9.47
CA MET A 197 11.80 -30.44 -9.05
C MET A 197 10.30 -30.23 -9.29
N SER A 198 9.79 -29.02 -9.09
CA SER A 198 8.35 -28.76 -9.16
C SER A 198 8.03 -27.77 -10.27
N ALA A 199 7.17 -28.17 -11.20
CA ALA A 199 6.63 -27.26 -12.20
C ALA A 199 5.78 -26.19 -11.52
N ILE A 200 6.08 -24.93 -11.83
CA ILE A 200 5.31 -23.76 -11.39
C ILE A 200 4.99 -22.88 -12.59
N THR A 201 3.78 -22.32 -12.62
CA THR A 201 3.42 -21.32 -13.62
C THR A 201 3.82 -19.94 -13.11
N ARG A 202 4.65 -19.23 -13.87
CA ARG A 202 4.97 -17.82 -13.63
C ARG A 202 4.39 -16.97 -14.75
N CYS A 203 3.70 -15.91 -14.37
CA CYS A 203 3.10 -14.97 -15.30
C CYS A 203 3.75 -13.60 -15.16
N LYS A 204 4.11 -13.00 -16.29
CA LYS A 204 4.58 -11.62 -16.39
C LYS A 204 3.58 -10.79 -17.16
N ILE A 205 3.18 -9.65 -16.63
CA ILE A 205 2.33 -8.68 -17.31
C ILE A 205 3.14 -8.02 -18.42
N THR A 206 2.65 -8.14 -19.65
CA THR A 206 3.29 -7.59 -20.86
C THR A 206 2.58 -6.34 -21.35
N SER A 207 1.28 -6.21 -21.11
CA SER A 207 0.49 -5.03 -21.46
C SER A 207 -0.58 -4.74 -20.41
N ARG A 208 -0.93 -3.46 -20.30
CA ARG A 208 -2.03 -2.94 -19.47
C ARG A 208 -2.82 -1.94 -20.28
N GLN A 209 -4.14 -2.05 -20.21
CA GLN A 209 -5.04 -1.09 -20.83
C GLN A 209 -6.08 -0.68 -19.80
N GLU A 210 -6.24 0.63 -19.58
CA GLU A 210 -7.34 1.13 -18.76
C GLU A 210 -8.67 0.76 -19.40
N LYS A 211 -9.56 0.18 -18.60
CA LYS A 211 -10.93 -0.05 -19.05
C LYS A 211 -11.62 1.29 -19.20
N GLU A 212 -12.42 1.41 -20.24
CA GLU A 212 -13.28 2.56 -20.39
C GLU A 212 -14.17 2.66 -19.13
N PRO A 213 -14.21 3.82 -18.44
CA PRO A 213 -14.92 3.92 -17.18
C PRO A 213 -16.40 3.61 -17.43
N LEU A 214 -16.94 2.64 -16.68
CA LEU A 214 -18.36 2.19 -16.72
C LEU A 214 -19.39 3.31 -16.41
N ALA A 215 -19.00 4.58 -16.35
CA ALA A 215 -19.81 5.71 -15.93
C ALA A 215 -19.64 6.98 -16.80
N ARG A 216 -19.29 6.89 -18.09
CA ARG A 216 -19.45 8.02 -19.03
C ARG A 216 -20.84 8.09 -19.71
N ASN A 217 -21.75 7.16 -19.42
CA ASN A 217 -23.15 7.24 -19.82
C ASN A 217 -24.04 7.84 -18.72
N VAL A 218 -23.74 9.07 -18.29
CA VAL A 218 -24.80 9.96 -17.80
C VAL A 218 -25.06 10.92 -18.94
N LYS A 219 -25.92 10.49 -19.88
CA LYS A 219 -26.55 11.44 -20.80
C LYS A 219 -27.20 12.51 -19.92
N GLY A 220 -26.74 13.75 -20.09
CA GLY A 220 -27.39 14.90 -19.50
C GLY A 220 -28.87 14.85 -19.82
N VAL A 221 -29.69 14.93 -18.77
CA VAL A 221 -31.08 15.35 -18.90
C VAL A 221 -31.02 16.75 -19.53
N LYS A 222 -31.46 16.86 -20.77
CA LYS A 222 -31.88 18.10 -21.41
C LYS A 222 -33.41 18.06 -21.46
N GLY A 223 -34.05 19.11 -20.94
CA GLY A 223 -35.50 19.32 -20.99
C GLY A 223 -36.13 19.25 -19.62
#